data_AF-A0A957ISJ8-F1
#
_entry.id   AF-A0A957ISJ8-F1
#
_cell.length_a   1.000
_cell.length_b   1.000
_cell.length_c   1.000
_cell.angle_alpha   90.00
_cell.angle_beta   90.00
_cell.angle_gamma   90.00
#
_symmetry.space_group_name_H-M   'P 1'
#
loop_
_entity.id
_entity.type
_entity.pdbx_description
1 polymer ?
#
loop_
_entity_poly.entity_id
_entity_poly.type
_entity_poly.pdbx_seq_one_letter_code
_entity_poly.pdbx_strand_id
1 'polypeptide(L)' 'MSNDFANLTFEQALLALEETAVKLESNDLSLEESLTLYEQGQKLAAFCTQQLDHATLRVEQLTTDGEIVEIRD' A
#
# COMPACT_ATOMS: atom_id res chain seq x y z
N MET A 1 7.37 -14.38 -9.44
CA MET A 1 7.24 -12.94 -9.13
C MET A 1 8.07 -12.70 -7.88
N SER A 2 9.13 -11.90 -7.99
CA SER A 2 10.03 -11.61 -6.86
C SER A 2 9.26 -10.83 -5.81
N ASN A 3 9.22 -11.32 -4.57
CA ASN A 3 8.60 -10.61 -3.46
C ASN A 3 9.61 -9.59 -2.93
N ASP A 4 9.85 -8.52 -3.70
CA ASP A 4 10.81 -7.46 -3.37
C ASP A 4 10.41 -6.69 -2.09
N PHE A 5 9.18 -6.90 -1.60
CA PHE A 5 8.60 -6.21 -0.45
C PHE A 5 8.37 -7.13 0.76
N ALA A 6 8.91 -8.35 0.76
CA ALA A 6 8.67 -9.36 1.80
C ALA A 6 8.95 -8.92 3.25
N ASN A 7 9.71 -7.83 3.42
CA ASN A 7 10.12 -7.29 4.72
C ASN A 7 9.62 -5.86 4.99
N LEU A 8 8.77 -5.28 4.12
CA LEU A 8 8.23 -3.94 4.36
C LEU A 8 7.05 -3.98 5.33
N THR A 9 6.97 -3.00 6.22
CA THR A 9 5.73 -2.69 6.94
C THR A 9 4.75 -1.92 6.05
N PHE A 10 3.49 -1.84 6.47
CA PHE A 10 2.49 -1.03 5.77
C PHE A 10 2.92 0.45 5.67
N GLU A 11 3.40 1.03 6.77
CA GLU A 11 3.82 2.42 6.84
C GLU A 11 5.02 2.71 5.94
N GLN A 12 5.96 1.76 5.86
CA GLN A 12 7.13 1.88 4.97
C GLN A 12 6.71 1.81 3.49
N ALA A 13 5.80 0.91 3.15
CA ALA A 13 5.29 0.79 1.79
C ALA A 13 4.46 2.01 1.39
N LEU A 14 3.65 2.56 2.31
CA LEU A 14 2.88 3.79 2.09
C LEU A 14 3.80 4.98 1.87
N LEU A 15 4.82 5.16 2.71
CA LEU A 15 5.81 6.23 2.53
C LEU A 15 6.52 6.12 1.19
N ALA A 16 6.96 4.91 0.80
CA ALA A 16 7.59 4.69 -0.49
C ALA A 16 6.64 4.99 -1.66
N LEU A 17 5.33 4.70 -1.51
CA LEU A 17 4.32 5.01 -2.52
C LEU A 17 4.13 6.52 -2.68
N GLU A 18 4.03 7.25 -1.56
CA GLU A 18 3.94 8.71 -1.53
C GLU A 18 5.17 9.36 -2.20
N GLU A 19 6.37 8.91 -1.84
CA GLU A 19 7.61 9.39 -2.48
C GLU A 19 7.65 9.09 -3.98
N THR A 20 7.13 7.94 -4.39
CA THR A 20 7.03 7.56 -5.80
C THR A 20 6.05 8.46 -6.55
N ALA A 21 4.90 8.76 -5.96
CA ALA A 21 3.91 9.68 -6.51
C ALA A 21 4.48 11.09 -6.68
N VAL A 22 5.16 11.61 -5.65
CA VAL A 22 5.84 12.91 -5.70
C VAL A 22 6.89 12.96 -6.81
N LYS A 23 7.66 11.88 -7.01
CA LYS A 23 8.64 11.81 -8.11
C LYS A 23 7.95 11.80 -9.48
N LEU A 24 6.86 11.05 -9.63
CA LEU A 24 6.09 10.98 -10.88
C LEU A 24 5.47 12.33 -11.29
N GLU A 25 5.23 13.23 -10.33
CA GLU A 25 4.76 14.60 -10.60
C GLU A 25 5.87 15.54 -11.10
N SER A 26 7.14 15.10 -11.07
CA SER A 26 8.27 15.88 -11.58
C SER A 26 8.28 15.95 -13.11
N ASN A 27 8.51 17.14 -13.64
CA ASN A 27 8.62 17.37 -15.10
C ASN A 27 9.99 16.96 -15.69
N ASP A 28 10.95 16.53 -14.86
CA ASP A 28 12.32 16.22 -15.29
C ASP A 28 12.58 14.72 -15.50
N LEU A 29 11.54 13.88 -15.46
CA LEU A 29 11.67 12.44 -15.69
C LEU A 29 11.74 12.11 -17.18
N SER A 30 12.68 11.22 -17.55
CA SER A 30 12.61 10.55 -18.84
C SER A 30 11.42 9.57 -18.90
N LEU A 31 11.07 9.14 -20.12
CA LEU A 31 10.01 8.16 -20.33
C LEU A 31 10.31 6.83 -19.60
N GLU A 32 11.56 6.37 -19.63
CA GLU A 32 11.97 5.11 -19.00
C GLU A 32 11.90 5.20 -17.47
N GLU A 33 12.32 6.33 -16.90
CA GLU A 33 12.19 6.57 -15.45
C GLU A 33 10.72 6.67 -15.03
N SER A 34 9.88 7.32 -15.84
CA SER A 34 8.44 7.42 -15.60
C SER A 34 7.77 6.05 -15.59
N LEU A 35 8.12 5.18 -16.54
CA LEU A 35 7.60 3.81 -16.59
C LEU A 35 8.07 2.99 -15.39
N THR A 36 9.35 3.11 -15.02
CA THR A 36 9.92 2.40 -13.86
C THR A 36 9.22 2.81 -12.55
N LEU A 37 9.07 4.10 -12.32
CA LEU A 37 8.38 4.64 -11.14
C LEU A 37 6.90 4.24 -11.13
N TYR A 38 6.24 4.24 -12.29
CA TYR A 38 4.85 3.80 -12.39
C TYR A 38 4.68 2.32 -12.01
N GLU A 39 5.54 1.43 -12.53
CA GLU A 39 5.53 0.01 -12.18
C GLU A 39 5.80 -0.21 -10.69
N GLN A 40 6.75 0.54 -10.11
CA GLN A 40 7.02 0.50 -8.67
C GLN A 40 5.81 0.97 -7.86
N GLY A 41 5.20 2.10 -8.24
CA GLY A 41 4.02 2.64 -7.60
C GLY A 41 2.84 1.67 -7.62
N GLN A 42 2.60 1.02 -8.75
CA GLN A 42 1.56 -0.02 -8.89
C GLN A 42 1.78 -1.20 -7.93
N LYS A 43 3.04 -1.65 -7.78
CA LYS A 43 3.37 -2.73 -6.84
C LYS A 43 3.19 -2.32 -5.38
N LEU A 44 3.63 -1.11 -5.02
CA LEU A 44 3.46 -0.57 -3.66
C LEU A 44 1.98 -0.38 -3.32
N ALA A 45 1.19 0.16 -4.24
CA ALA A 45 -0.25 0.31 -4.07
C ALA A 45 -0.94 -1.05 -3.86
N ALA A 46 -0.61 -2.05 -4.69
CA ALA A 46 -1.14 -3.40 -4.54
C ALA A 46 -0.79 -4.02 -3.16
N PHE A 47 0.44 -3.83 -2.69
CA PHE A 47 0.85 -4.28 -1.36
C PHE A 47 0.05 -3.58 -0.25
N CYS A 48 -0.07 -2.25 -0.30
CA CYS A 48 -0.84 -1.49 0.69
C CYS A 48 -2.31 -1.94 0.73
N THR A 49 -2.95 -2.14 -0.42
CA THR A 49 -4.31 -2.66 -0.50
C THR A 49 -4.42 -4.05 0.13
N GLN A 50 -3.51 -4.97 -0.17
CA GLN A 50 -3.51 -6.31 0.43
C GLN A 50 -3.38 -6.26 1.96
N GLN A 51 -2.51 -5.39 2.49
CA GLN A 51 -2.36 -5.24 3.94
C GLN A 51 -3.63 -4.69 4.60
N LEU A 52 -4.32 -3.73 3.97
CA LEU A 52 -5.59 -3.20 4.45
C LEU A 52 -6.72 -4.23 4.39
N ASP A 53 -6.78 -5.03 3.32
CA ASP A 53 -7.76 -6.11 3.18
C ASP A 53 -7.56 -7.16 4.28
N HIS A 54 -6.31 -7.55 4.56
CA HIS A 54 -5.96 -8.45 5.65
C HIS A 54 -6.34 -7.89 7.02
N ALA A 55 -6.10 -6.60 7.26
CA ALA A 55 -6.50 -5.94 8.50
C ALA A 55 -8.02 -5.90 8.65
N THR A 56 -8.74 -5.55 7.59
CA THR A 56 -10.21 -5.53 7.56
C THR A 56 -10.79 -6.90 7.87
N LEU A 57 -10.32 -7.95 7.19
CA LEU A 57 -10.76 -9.33 7.42
C LEU A 57 -10.45 -9.79 8.84
N ARG A 58 -9.31 -9.36 9.42
CA ARG A 58 -8.99 -9.66 10.82
C ARG A 58 -9.95 -8.98 11.79
N VAL A 59 -10.33 -7.73 11.53
CA VAL A 59 -11.34 -7.01 12.32
C VAL A 59 -12.69 -7.71 12.22
N GLU A 60 -13.14 -8.07 11.01
CA GLU A 60 -14.41 -8.78 10.78
C GLU A 60 -14.47 -10.14 11.50
N GLN A 61 -13.37 -10.89 11.54
CA GLN A 61 -13.28 -12.13 12.30
C GLN A 61 -13.43 -11.91 13.80
N LEU A 62 -12.80 -10.85 14.34
CA LEU A 62 -12.89 -10.52 15.76
C LEU A 62 -14.28 -10.01 16.16
N THR A 63 -14.97 -9.29 15.27
CA THR A 63 -16.33 -8.79 15.53
C THR A 63 -17.41 -9.86 15.35
N THR A 64 -17.16 -10.89 14.53
CA THR A 64 -18.11 -12.00 14.32
C THR A 64 -18.16 -12.97 15.51
N ASP A 65 -17.10 -13.07 16.31
CA ASP A 65 -17.02 -13.92 17.52
C ASP A 65 -17.53 -13.23 18.81
N GLY A 66 -18.22 -12.08 18.71
CA GLY A 66 -19.17 -11.64 19.74
C GLY A 66 -18.82 -10.45 20.62
N GLU A 67 -18.10 -9.43 20.14
CA GLU A 67 -18.11 -8.11 20.77
C GLU A 67 -18.24 -6.97 19.74
N ILE A 68 -19.24 -6.10 19.98
CA ILE A 68 -19.51 -4.89 19.21
C ILE A 68 -18.45 -3.85 19.56
N VAL A 69 -17.70 -3.38 18.57
CA VAL A 69 -16.98 -2.11 18.68
C VAL A 69 -17.84 -1.04 18.03
N GLU A 70 -18.48 -0.20 18.83
CA GLU A 70 -19.05 1.05 18.32
C GLU A 70 -17.90 1.93 17.81
N ILE A 71 -17.78 2.04 16.49
CA ILE A 71 -17.01 3.13 15.90
C ILE A 71 -17.91 4.36 15.99
N ARG A 72 -17.75 5.14 17.06
CA ARG A 72 -18.35 6.49 17.13
C ARG A 72 -17.65 7.37 16.10
N ASP A 73 -18.47 8.02 15.27
CA ASP A 73 -18.09 9.08 14.32
C ASP A 73 -17.18 10.15 14.94
#